data_AF-A0A1Y3BEJ2-F1
#
_entry.id   AF-A0A1Y3BEJ2-F1
#
_cell.length_a   1.000
_cell.length_b   1.000
_cell.length_c   1.000
_cell.angle_alpha   90.00
_cell.angle_beta   90.00
_cell.angle_gamma   90.00
#
_symmetry.space_group_name_H-M   'P 1'
#
loop_
_entity.id
_entity.type
_entity.pdbx_description
1 polymer ?
#
loop_
_entity_poly.entity_id
_entity_poly.type
_entity_poly.pdbx_seq_one_letter_code
_entity_poly.pdbx_strand_id
1 'polypeptide(L)'
;EKNHTIDPLKDDESKRQLWLQQLLQFPNISHDIAEAIANHFPTPLKLFNKLKSSTNPINMLSDIQSISNTNRRVGNELATKIYLFMTSINPDQILKTA
;
A
#
# COMPACT_ATOMS: atom_id res chain seq x y z
N GLU A 1 15.82 -9.84 -13.38
CA GLU A 1 14.51 -10.23 -12.79
C GLU A 1 13.46 -10.12 -13.87
N LYS A 2 12.62 -11.14 -14.07
CA LYS A 2 11.56 -11.09 -15.08
C LYS A 2 10.42 -10.27 -14.50
N ASN A 3 10.24 -9.03 -14.97
CA ASN A 3 8.98 -8.30 -14.78
C ASN A 3 7.88 -9.10 -15.48
N HIS A 4 7.23 -10.01 -14.77
CA HIS A 4 6.07 -10.71 -15.27
C HIS A 4 4.94 -9.70 -15.35
N THR A 5 4.67 -9.19 -16.55
CA THR A 5 3.53 -8.32 -16.79
C THR A 5 2.26 -9.08 -16.40
N ILE A 6 1.60 -8.61 -15.33
CA ILE A 6 0.33 -9.17 -14.90
C ILE A 6 -0.75 -8.58 -15.82
N ASP A 7 -1.49 -9.42 -16.52
CA ASP A 7 -2.66 -9.00 -17.29
C ASP A 7 -3.86 -8.75 -16.35
N PRO A 8 -4.27 -7.48 -16.12
CA PRO A 8 -5.36 -7.15 -15.21
C PRO A 8 -6.75 -7.56 -15.72
N LEU A 9 -6.88 -7.95 -17.00
CA LEU A 9 -8.15 -8.34 -17.61
C LEU A 9 -8.42 -9.84 -17.52
N LYS A 10 -7.41 -10.62 -17.13
CA LYS A 10 -7.48 -12.09 -17.09
C LYS A 10 -8.52 -12.59 -16.09
N ASP A 11 -8.40 -12.21 -14.82
CA ASP A 11 -9.28 -12.68 -13.74
C ASP A 11 -9.20 -11.72 -12.52
N ASP A 12 -10.03 -11.93 -11.50
CA ASP A 12 -9.98 -11.10 -10.29
C ASP A 12 -8.73 -11.35 -9.44
N GLU A 13 -8.12 -12.53 -9.56
CA GLU A 13 -6.87 -12.84 -8.89
C GLU A 13 -5.72 -12.00 -9.48
N SER A 14 -5.68 -11.82 -10.80
CA SER A 14 -4.68 -11.01 -11.48
C SER A 14 -4.78 -9.54 -11.10
N LYS A 15 -5.99 -9.01 -10.89
CA LYS A 15 -6.17 -7.65 -10.34
C LYS A 15 -5.60 -7.53 -8.92
N ARG A 16 -5.83 -8.53 -8.06
CA ARG A 16 -5.25 -8.57 -6.71
C ARG A 16 -3.72 -8.67 -6.76
N GLN A 17 -3.18 -9.53 -7.63
CA GLN A 17 -1.73 -9.67 -7.80
C GLN A 17 -1.10 -8.37 -8.32
N LEU A 18 -1.74 -7.69 -9.27
CA LEU A 18 -1.29 -6.38 -9.74
C LEU A 18 -1.29 -5.35 -8.61
N TRP A 19 -2.34 -5.33 -7.79
CA TRP A 19 -2.39 -4.44 -6.64
C TRP A 19 -1.27 -4.73 -5.63
N LEU A 20 -1.00 -6.00 -5.34
CA LEU A 20 0.13 -6.40 -4.50
C LEU A 20 1.48 -5.95 -5.09
N GLN A 21 1.67 -6.09 -6.41
CA GLN A 21 2.88 -5.60 -7.08
C GLN A 21 3.01 -4.07 -7.00
N GLN A 22 1.92 -3.33 -7.14
CA GLN A 22 1.91 -1.87 -6.97
C GLN A 22 2.29 -1.47 -5.53
N LEU A 23 1.80 -2.19 -4.52
CA LEU A 23 2.20 -1.96 -3.14
C LEU A 23 3.68 -2.28 -2.91
N LEU A 24 4.21 -3.34 -3.53
CA LEU A 24 5.62 -3.73 -3.41
C LEU A 24 6.61 -2.72 -4.04
N GLN A 25 6.13 -1.76 -4.84
CA GLN A 25 6.96 -0.68 -5.38
C GLN A 25 7.36 0.35 -4.30
N PHE A 26 6.67 0.38 -3.15
CA PHE A 26 7.07 1.25 -2.04
C PHE A 26 8.39 0.76 -1.42
N PRO A 27 9.37 1.65 -1.21
CA PRO A 27 10.64 1.24 -0.61
C PRO A 27 10.42 0.70 0.81
N ASN A 28 11.13 -0.38 1.14
CA ASN A 28 11.13 -1.06 2.45
C ASN A 28 9.81 -1.73 2.86
N ILE A 29 8.85 -1.90 1.94
CA ILE A 29 7.67 -2.72 2.21
C ILE A 29 8.02 -4.20 2.03
N SER A 30 7.67 -5.03 3.01
CA SER A 30 7.76 -6.49 2.87
C SER A 30 6.49 -7.05 2.25
N HIS A 31 6.59 -8.20 1.58
CA HIS A 31 5.42 -8.91 1.02
C HIS A 31 4.30 -9.11 2.03
N ASP A 32 4.64 -9.53 3.25
CA ASP A 32 3.71 -9.75 4.36
C ASP A 32 2.93 -8.48 4.77
N ILE A 33 3.54 -7.30 4.62
CA ILE A 33 2.90 -6.00 4.91
C ILE A 33 2.06 -5.55 3.72
N ALA A 34 2.57 -5.70 2.50
CA ALA A 34 1.80 -5.42 1.29
C ALA A 34 0.52 -6.27 1.23
N GLU A 35 0.61 -7.54 1.62
CA GLU A 35 -0.55 -8.42 1.68
C GLU A 35 -1.52 -8.03 2.80
N ALA A 36 -1.03 -7.64 3.97
CA ALA A 36 -1.88 -7.08 5.02
C ALA A 36 -2.68 -5.86 4.51
N ILE A 37 -2.00 -4.91 3.86
CA ILE A 37 -2.66 -3.73 3.28
C ILE A 37 -3.68 -4.13 2.21
N ALA A 38 -3.34 -5.06 1.30
CA ALA A 38 -4.26 -5.53 0.27
C ALA A 38 -5.48 -6.28 0.84
N ASN A 39 -5.35 -6.95 1.99
CA ASN A 39 -6.47 -7.59 2.67
C ASN A 39 -7.42 -6.56 3.30
N HIS A 40 -6.88 -5.49 3.92
CA HIS A 40 -7.68 -4.38 4.44
C HIS A 40 -8.31 -3.52 3.33
N PHE A 41 -7.57 -3.31 2.24
CA PHE A 41 -7.96 -2.52 1.09
C PHE A 41 -7.74 -3.31 -0.20
N PRO A 42 -8.75 -4.09 -0.63
CA PRO A 42 -8.64 -4.96 -1.81
C PRO A 42 -8.35 -4.26 -3.13
N THR A 43 -8.54 -2.94 -3.20
CA THR A 43 -8.28 -2.15 -4.41
C THR A 43 -7.62 -0.82 -4.06
N PRO A 44 -6.83 -0.23 -4.98
CA PRO A 44 -6.24 1.10 -4.80
C PRO A 44 -7.30 2.17 -4.48
N LEU A 45 -8.48 2.08 -5.12
CA LEU A 45 -9.58 3.03 -4.92
C LEU A 45 -10.15 2.95 -3.50
N LYS A 46 -10.27 1.74 -2.91
CA LYS A 46 -10.71 1.59 -1.52
C LYS A 46 -9.71 2.21 -0.54
N LEU A 47 -8.42 2.00 -0.77
CA LEU A 47 -7.37 2.65 0.02
C LEU A 47 -7.48 4.17 -0.11
N PHE A 48 -7.51 4.71 -1.32
CA PHE A 48 -7.60 6.14 -1.59
C PHE A 48 -8.81 6.81 -0.91
N ASN A 49 -10.00 6.23 -1.08
CA ASN A 49 -11.23 6.75 -0.48
C ASN A 49 -11.15 6.74 1.04
N LYS A 50 -10.54 5.71 1.64
CA LYS A 50 -10.35 5.64 3.08
C LYS A 50 -9.35 6.69 3.57
N LEU A 51 -8.25 6.90 2.84
CA LEU A 51 -7.27 7.93 3.18
C LEU A 51 -7.87 9.33 3.12
N LYS A 52 -8.73 9.62 2.15
CA LYS A 52 -9.42 10.91 2.03
C LYS A 52 -10.49 11.16 3.10
N SER A 53 -11.18 10.11 3.55
CA SER A 53 -12.29 10.22 4.51
C SER A 53 -11.87 10.07 5.97
N SER A 54 -10.66 9.58 6.23
CA SER A 54 -10.16 9.38 7.60
C SER A 54 -9.69 10.70 8.22
N THR A 55 -10.05 10.94 9.48
CA THR A 55 -9.50 12.04 10.29
C THR A 55 -8.02 11.83 10.61
N ASN A 56 -7.57 10.57 10.71
CA ASN A 56 -6.20 10.19 11.06
C ASN A 56 -5.70 9.08 10.11
N PRO A 57 -5.48 9.38 8.81
CA PRO A 57 -5.15 8.37 7.80
C PRO A 57 -3.81 7.68 8.06
N ILE A 58 -2.82 8.42 8.59
CA ILE A 58 -1.50 7.88 8.91
C ILE A 58 -1.60 6.85 10.03
N ASN A 59 -2.28 7.19 11.15
CA ASN A 59 -2.42 6.27 12.27
C ASN A 59 -3.17 4.98 11.88
N MET A 60 -4.24 5.14 11.10
CA MET A 60 -4.99 4.00 10.58
C MET A 60 -4.13 3.06 9.73
N LEU A 61 -3.26 3.60 8.87
CA LEU A 61 -2.34 2.80 8.07
C LEU A 61 -1.23 2.18 8.92
N SER A 62 -0.62 2.94 9.83
CA SER A 62 0.52 2.51 10.62
C SER A 62 0.20 1.35 11.56
N ASP A 63 -1.05 1.25 12.01
CA ASP A 63 -1.53 0.23 12.93
C ASP A 63 -1.86 -1.11 12.24
N ILE A 64 -1.81 -1.19 10.90
CA ILE A 64 -2.00 -2.44 10.18
C ILE A 64 -0.84 -3.39 10.52
N GLN A 65 -1.18 -4.51 11.12
CA GLN A 65 -0.24 -5.57 11.50
C GLN A 65 0.11 -6.44 10.31
N SER A 66 1.33 -6.96 10.31
CA SER A 66 1.76 -7.95 9.34
C SER A 66 0.99 -9.26 9.54
N ILE A 67 0.73 -10.01 8.47
CA ILE A 67 -0.06 -11.25 8.54
C ILE A 67 0.66 -12.30 9.39
N SER A 68 1.97 -12.40 9.22
CA SER A 68 2.78 -13.47 9.82
C SER A 68 3.34 -13.12 11.21
N ASN A 69 3.37 -11.83 11.60
CA ASN A 69 3.96 -11.39 12.86
C ASN A 69 3.27 -10.13 13.39
N THR A 70 2.44 -10.29 14.42
CA THR A 70 1.68 -9.20 15.05
C THR A 70 2.55 -8.14 15.73
N ASN A 71 3.84 -8.42 15.99
CA ASN A 71 4.79 -7.42 16.47
C ASN A 71 5.31 -6.49 15.35
N ARG A 72 5.14 -6.88 14.09
CA ARG A 72 5.47 -6.05 12.92
C ARG A 72 4.21 -5.36 12.41
N ARG A 73 4.35 -4.10 12.04
CA ARG A 73 3.27 -3.27 11.49
C ARG A 73 3.81 -2.39 10.36
N VAL A 74 2.92 -1.77 9.60
CA VAL A 74 3.28 -0.80 8.55
C VAL A 74 4.20 0.30 9.10
N GLY A 75 3.84 0.86 10.26
CA GLY A 75 4.61 1.93 10.91
C GLY A 75 4.39 3.30 10.27
N ASN A 76 4.69 4.36 11.03
CA ASN A 76 4.36 5.74 10.62
C ASN A 76 5.08 6.19 9.37
N GLU A 77 6.33 5.77 9.17
CA GLU A 77 7.13 6.21 8.03
C GLU A 77 6.53 5.69 6.71
N LEU A 78 6.27 4.38 6.62
CA LEU A 78 5.66 3.79 5.43
C LEU A 78 4.23 4.30 5.22
N ALA A 79 3.45 4.43 6.29
CA ALA A 79 2.10 5.01 6.22
C ALA A 79 2.11 6.43 5.64
N THR A 80 3.08 7.27 6.04
CA THR A 80 3.25 8.62 5.52
C THR A 80 3.59 8.61 4.03
N LYS A 81 4.49 7.72 3.59
CA LYS A 81 4.86 7.59 2.17
C LYS A 81 3.67 7.17 1.31
N ILE A 82 2.92 6.16 1.74
CA ILE A 82 1.73 5.69 1.02
C ILE A 82 0.69 6.80 0.94
N TYR A 83 0.43 7.50 2.05
CA TYR A 83 -0.51 8.61 2.07
C TYR A 83 -0.11 9.72 1.09
N LEU A 84 1.14 10.18 1.15
CA LEU A 84 1.64 11.22 0.26
C LEU A 84 1.55 10.79 -1.21
N PHE A 85 1.99 9.58 -1.54
CA PHE A 85 1.93 9.06 -2.90
C PHE A 85 0.50 8.97 -3.44
N MET A 86 -0.45 8.52 -2.61
CA MET A 86 -1.83 8.29 -3.04
C MET A 86 -2.66 9.58 -3.11
N THR A 87 -2.30 10.62 -2.35
CA THR A 87 -3.16 11.81 -2.18
C THR A 87 -2.55 13.12 -2.66
N SER A 88 -1.22 13.19 -2.82
CA SER A 88 -0.55 14.39 -3.32
C SER A 88 -0.99 14.71 -4.75
N ILE A 89 -1.21 16.00 -4.99
CA ILE A 89 -1.39 16.55 -6.33
C ILE A 89 -0.08 17.11 -6.92
N ASN A 90 0.97 17.19 -6.10
CA ASN A 90 2.30 17.63 -6.52
C ASN A 90 3.09 16.41 -7.03
N PRO A 91 3.43 16.33 -8.34
CA PRO A 91 4.19 15.22 -8.90
C PRO A 91 5.66 15.21 -8.43
N ASP A 92 6.22 16.36 -8.03
CA ASP A 92 7.60 16.48 -7.55
C ASP A 92 7.72 16.23 -6.04
N GLN A 93 6.63 15.75 -5.41
CA GLN A 93 6.62 15.46 -3.98
C GLN A 93 7.56 14.32 -3.64
N ILE A 94 8.68 14.65 -3.00
CA ILE A 94 9.64 13.65 -2.51
C ILE A 94 9.01 12.86 -1.36
N LEU A 95 8.99 11.53 -1.52
CA LEU A 95 8.65 10.59 -0.45
C LEU A 95 9.87 10.43 0.46
N LYS A 96 10.05 11.35 1.42
CA LYS A 96 11.21 11.34 2.32
C LYS A 96 11.40 9.97 2.99
N THR A 97 12.60 9.40 2.86
CA THR A 97 13.15 8.35 3.74
C THR A 97 13.87 9.04 4.89
N ALA A 98 13.53 8.66 6.12
CA ALA A 98 14.32 9.09 7.29
C ALA A 98 15.69 8.41 7.29
#